data_AF-F2GBP0-F1
#
_entry.id   AF-F2GBP0-F1
#
_cell.length_a   1.000
_cell.length_b   1.000
_cell.length_c   1.000
_cell.angle_alpha   90.00
_cell.angle_beta   90.00
_cell.angle_gamma   90.00
#
_symmetry.space_group_name_H-M   'P 1'
#
loop_
_entity.id
_entity.type
_entity.pdbx_description
1 polymer ?
#
loop_
_entity_poly.entity_id
_entity_poly.type
_entity_poly.pdbx_seq_one_letter_code
_entity_poly.pdbx_strand_id
1 'polypeptide(L)'
;MGCSIPDTTPIQQWRHVEEGAYAADISTDGTLAVVSGVNNGVNVWRIGQSEPLYHWSHQGEGNNLVMSVHISADKRYVVTADREAFALWSLETGEPEGFWRIDESSIRDVVVTNNGNGILVARSNGKVMYFEPRTSRRLEFFGHQEKVNSIDISPNGKFALTGGNDYIAYLWSTDTGQIIHTFTHPTRVTKVALDDEGRFAFTADSQSKSQVWNVQTGQPVTSLKFASRQKIFTDVEFSKDGQFLLTGSPARKVYLWDLQSGEQVQSIQVASRESISPPTAVVYGVAFLPNDNIVSISSSGLAEEWQRER
;
A
#
# COMPACT_ATOMS: atom_id res chain seq x y z
N MET A 1 -23.54 -9.44 25.88
CA MET A 1 -23.99 -8.29 25.06
C MET A 1 -23.06 -8.21 23.87
N GLY A 2 -23.47 -8.76 22.73
CA GLY A 2 -22.67 -8.73 21.50
C GLY A 2 -22.73 -7.32 20.92
N CYS A 3 -21.59 -6.65 20.79
CA CYS A 3 -21.49 -5.42 20.03
C CYS A 3 -21.77 -5.76 18.56
N SER A 4 -23.02 -5.57 18.11
CA SER A 4 -23.30 -5.37 16.70
C SER A 4 -22.65 -4.04 16.31
N ILE A 5 -21.46 -4.09 15.71
CA ILE A 5 -20.91 -2.91 15.03
C ILE A 5 -21.96 -2.53 13.98
N PRO A 6 -22.39 -1.26 13.90
CA PRO A 6 -23.32 -0.84 12.85
C PRO A 6 -22.77 -1.24 11.49
N ASP A 7 -23.60 -1.85 10.64
CA ASP A 7 -23.28 -1.97 9.22
C ASP A 7 -23.13 -0.56 8.67
N THR A 8 -21.89 -0.19 8.30
CA THR A 8 -21.64 1.09 7.66
C THR A 8 -22.18 1.05 6.24
N THR A 9 -22.89 2.10 5.82
CA THR A 9 -23.39 2.22 4.45
C THR A 9 -22.51 3.20 3.67
N PRO A 10 -21.94 2.81 2.52
CA PRO A 10 -21.14 3.73 1.71
C PRO A 10 -22.04 4.82 1.11
N ILE A 11 -21.48 6.01 0.90
CA ILE A 11 -22.13 7.11 0.17
C ILE A 11 -22.30 6.69 -1.29
N GLN A 12 -21.23 6.14 -1.86
CA GLN A 12 -21.20 5.63 -3.24
C GLN A 12 -20.37 4.35 -3.30
N GLN A 13 -20.69 3.51 -4.27
CA GLN A 13 -20.00 2.26 -4.52
C GLN A 13 -19.83 2.06 -6.02
N TRP A 14 -18.61 1.69 -6.43
CA TRP A 14 -18.25 1.44 -7.82
C TRP A 14 -17.64 0.06 -7.94
N ARG A 15 -18.06 -0.67 -8.98
CA ARG A 15 -17.52 -1.99 -9.29
C ARG A 15 -16.41 -1.84 -10.31
N HIS A 16 -15.16 -1.98 -9.86
CA HIS A 16 -13.99 -1.89 -10.73
C HIS A 16 -13.61 -3.24 -11.34
N VAL A 17 -13.88 -4.36 -10.65
CA VAL A 17 -13.67 -5.70 -11.21
C VAL A 17 -14.77 -6.66 -10.73
N GLU A 18 -15.25 -7.51 -11.63
CA GLU A 18 -16.38 -8.43 -11.37
C GLU A 18 -16.00 -9.60 -10.46
N GLU A 19 -14.92 -10.29 -10.81
CA GLU A 19 -14.46 -11.50 -10.12
C GLU A 19 -13.46 -11.18 -8.98
N GLY A 20 -13.42 -9.90 -8.61
CA GLY A 20 -12.58 -9.24 -7.60
C GLY A 20 -11.08 -9.19 -7.92
N ALA A 21 -10.30 -8.80 -6.91
CA ALA A 21 -8.95 -8.28 -7.11
C ALA A 21 -7.86 -9.09 -6.38
N TYR A 22 -6.66 -9.11 -6.97
CA TYR A 22 -5.43 -9.66 -6.38
C TYR A 22 -4.58 -8.61 -5.68
N ALA A 23 -4.57 -7.40 -6.21
CA ALA A 23 -3.88 -6.25 -5.67
C ALA A 23 -4.62 -4.99 -6.11
N ALA A 24 -4.54 -3.94 -5.30
CA ALA A 24 -5.01 -2.63 -5.69
C ALA A 24 -4.25 -1.56 -4.91
N ASP A 25 -4.23 -0.35 -5.46
CA ASP A 25 -3.70 0.84 -4.81
C ASP A 25 -4.56 2.05 -5.18
N ILE A 26 -4.57 3.07 -4.31
CA ILE A 26 -5.30 4.31 -4.49
C ILE A 26 -4.30 5.46 -4.37
N SER A 27 -4.37 6.43 -5.28
CA SER A 27 -3.52 7.61 -5.19
C SER A 27 -3.76 8.38 -3.89
N THR A 28 -2.74 9.04 -3.33
CA THR A 28 -2.79 9.82 -2.07
C THR A 28 -4.01 10.75 -1.94
N ASP A 29 -4.52 11.32 -3.03
CA ASP A 29 -5.70 12.20 -3.02
C ASP A 29 -7.03 11.50 -3.32
N GLY A 30 -7.04 10.17 -3.34
CA GLY A 30 -8.22 9.34 -3.53
C GLY A 30 -8.83 9.39 -4.94
N THR A 31 -8.20 10.05 -5.92
CA THR A 31 -8.85 10.28 -7.23
C THR A 31 -8.63 9.18 -8.27
N LEU A 32 -7.55 8.41 -8.13
CA LEU A 32 -7.22 7.29 -9.02
C LEU A 32 -7.13 5.99 -8.22
N ALA A 33 -7.50 4.88 -8.86
CA ALA A 33 -7.23 3.55 -8.34
C ALA A 33 -6.65 2.66 -9.45
N VAL A 34 -5.72 1.78 -9.07
CA VAL A 34 -5.20 0.73 -9.94
C VAL A 34 -5.61 -0.60 -9.34
N VAL A 35 -6.17 -1.50 -10.16
CA VAL A 35 -6.76 -2.75 -9.70
C VAL A 35 -6.31 -3.90 -10.58
N SER A 36 -5.61 -4.87 -10.00
CA SER A 36 -5.31 -6.16 -10.63
C SER A 36 -6.47 -7.12 -10.41
N GLY A 37 -7.19 -7.49 -11.48
CA GLY A 37 -8.39 -8.33 -11.44
C GLY A 37 -8.12 -9.82 -11.68
N VAL A 38 -9.05 -10.69 -11.24
CA VAL A 38 -8.90 -12.16 -11.33
C VAL A 38 -8.79 -12.70 -12.76
N ASN A 39 -9.34 -12.02 -13.76
CA ASN A 39 -9.31 -12.42 -15.18
C ASN A 39 -9.33 -11.24 -16.15
N ASN A 40 -8.94 -10.03 -15.71
CA ASN A 40 -9.08 -8.81 -16.50
C ASN A 40 -7.84 -7.91 -16.44
N GLY A 41 -6.66 -8.49 -16.26
CA GLY A 41 -5.40 -7.73 -16.19
C GLY A 41 -5.40 -6.67 -15.09
N VAL A 42 -4.68 -5.58 -15.34
CA VAL A 42 -4.61 -4.40 -14.46
C VAL A 42 -5.43 -3.27 -15.07
N ASN A 43 -6.37 -2.72 -14.31
CA ASN A 43 -7.23 -1.63 -14.77
C ASN A 43 -6.96 -0.37 -13.95
N VAL A 44 -6.85 0.76 -14.63
CA VAL A 44 -6.69 2.08 -14.02
C VAL A 44 -8.05 2.78 -14.04
N TRP A 45 -8.48 3.33 -12.91
CA TRP A 45 -9.78 3.93 -12.74
C TRP A 45 -9.63 5.35 -12.24
N ARG A 46 -10.52 6.24 -12.71
CA ARG A 46 -10.86 7.45 -11.95
C ARG A 46 -12.00 7.09 -11.01
N ILE A 47 -11.83 7.36 -9.72
CA ILE A 47 -12.91 7.15 -8.74
C ILE A 47 -14.14 7.96 -9.18
N GLY A 48 -15.31 7.33 -9.19
CA GLY A 48 -16.55 7.94 -9.69
C GLY A 48 -16.92 7.57 -11.13
N GLN A 49 -16.01 6.96 -11.90
CA GLN A 49 -16.27 6.61 -13.31
C GLN A 49 -16.63 5.13 -13.49
N SER A 50 -17.44 4.83 -14.50
CA SER A 50 -17.92 3.48 -14.82
C SER A 50 -17.01 2.71 -15.79
N GLU A 51 -16.08 3.38 -16.46
CA GLU A 51 -15.15 2.78 -17.41
C GLU A 51 -13.71 3.00 -16.95
N PRO A 52 -12.81 2.02 -17.14
CA PRO A 52 -11.41 2.19 -16.81
C PRO A 52 -10.76 3.18 -17.78
N LEU A 53 -9.84 4.00 -17.25
CA LEU A 53 -8.98 4.87 -18.03
C LEU A 53 -8.02 4.08 -18.92
N TYR A 54 -7.42 3.03 -18.35
CA TYR A 54 -6.48 2.15 -19.05
C TYR A 54 -6.70 0.70 -18.66
N HIS A 55 -6.38 -0.20 -19.60
CA HIS A 55 -6.33 -1.63 -19.40
C HIS A 55 -4.92 -2.12 -19.77
N TRP A 56 -4.24 -2.73 -18.81
CA TRP A 56 -2.86 -3.17 -18.92
C TRP A 56 -2.71 -4.67 -18.65
N SER A 57 -1.71 -5.27 -19.27
CA SER A 57 -1.31 -6.65 -19.00
C SER A 57 0.21 -6.78 -19.07
N HIS A 58 0.80 -7.67 -18.26
CA HIS A 58 2.22 -8.00 -18.35
C HIS A 58 2.53 -8.84 -19.61
N GLN A 59 1.56 -9.63 -20.07
CA GLN A 59 1.65 -10.52 -21.23
C GLN A 59 0.34 -10.50 -22.04
N GLY A 60 0.42 -10.76 -23.34
CA GLY A 60 -0.74 -10.78 -24.25
C GLY A 60 -1.73 -11.92 -23.94
N GLU A 61 -1.29 -13.18 -24.10
CA GLU A 61 -2.07 -14.35 -23.73
C GLU A 61 -1.42 -15.07 -22.55
N GLY A 62 -2.17 -15.33 -21.46
CA GLY A 62 -1.66 -16.05 -20.30
C GLY A 62 -2.10 -15.47 -18.96
N ASN A 63 -1.51 -16.00 -17.89
CA ASN A 63 -1.87 -15.67 -16.52
C ASN A 63 -1.20 -14.36 -16.08
N ASN A 64 -1.93 -13.25 -16.13
CA ASN A 64 -1.47 -11.90 -15.78
C ASN A 64 -1.64 -11.58 -14.28
N LEU A 65 -1.16 -12.47 -13.39
CA LEU A 65 -1.31 -12.30 -11.94
C LEU A 65 -0.37 -11.23 -11.40
N VAL A 66 -0.78 -9.97 -11.54
CA VAL A 66 -0.13 -8.86 -10.85
C VAL A 66 -0.54 -8.90 -9.38
N MET A 67 0.45 -9.05 -8.50
CA MET A 67 0.27 -9.27 -7.06
C MET A 67 0.66 -8.07 -6.20
N SER A 68 1.35 -7.08 -6.77
CA SER A 68 1.63 -5.79 -6.13
C SER A 68 1.54 -4.68 -7.16
N VAL A 69 0.96 -3.55 -6.77
CA VAL A 69 0.80 -2.35 -7.58
C VAL A 69 1.03 -1.13 -6.69
N HIS A 70 1.60 -0.07 -7.24
CA HIS A 70 1.77 1.19 -6.53
C HIS A 70 1.72 2.38 -7.49
N ILE A 71 0.98 3.41 -7.12
CA ILE A 71 0.83 4.68 -7.83
C ILE A 71 1.81 5.69 -7.21
N SER A 72 2.61 6.38 -8.02
CA SER A 72 3.47 7.45 -7.50
C SER A 72 2.65 8.58 -6.85
N ALA A 73 3.15 9.23 -5.81
CA ALA A 73 2.44 10.31 -5.11
C ALA A 73 2.06 11.50 -6.03
N ASP A 74 2.85 11.77 -7.07
CA ASP A 74 2.53 12.75 -8.11
C ASP A 74 1.53 12.27 -9.17
N LYS A 75 1.08 11.02 -9.08
CA LYS A 75 0.09 10.36 -9.95
C LYS A 75 0.48 10.33 -11.42
N ARG A 76 1.77 10.30 -11.71
CA ARG A 76 2.28 10.22 -13.09
C ARG A 76 2.69 8.82 -13.51
N TYR A 77 3.01 7.95 -12.55
CA TYR A 77 3.49 6.61 -12.86
C TYR A 77 2.84 5.57 -11.98
N VAL A 78 2.78 4.35 -12.50
CA VAL A 78 2.40 3.15 -11.75
C VAL A 78 3.49 2.12 -11.94
N VAL A 79 3.86 1.44 -10.87
CA VAL A 79 4.61 0.19 -10.96
C VAL A 79 3.68 -0.98 -10.67
N THR A 80 3.79 -2.04 -11.45
CA THR A 80 3.06 -3.29 -11.25
C THR A 80 4.04 -4.45 -11.24
N ALA A 81 3.80 -5.46 -10.39
CA ALA A 81 4.65 -6.62 -10.30
C ALA A 81 3.86 -7.93 -10.18
N ASP A 82 4.33 -8.94 -10.92
CA ASP A 82 4.02 -10.34 -10.63
C ASP A 82 5.11 -10.91 -9.69
N ARG A 83 5.28 -12.24 -9.64
CA ARG A 83 6.28 -12.86 -8.77
C ARG A 83 7.71 -12.74 -9.28
N GLU A 84 7.94 -12.48 -10.55
CA GLU A 84 9.24 -12.57 -11.23
C GLU A 84 9.59 -11.32 -12.03
N ALA A 85 8.59 -10.51 -12.41
CA ALA A 85 8.74 -9.32 -13.23
C ALA A 85 7.97 -8.13 -12.67
N PHE A 86 8.44 -6.94 -13.04
CA PHE A 86 7.76 -5.68 -12.77
C PHE A 86 7.82 -4.76 -13.99
N ALA A 87 6.81 -3.90 -14.11
CA ALA A 87 6.64 -2.97 -15.22
C ALA A 87 6.34 -1.57 -14.71
N LEU A 88 6.88 -0.56 -15.39
CA LEU A 88 6.61 0.86 -15.13
C LEU A 88 5.68 1.38 -16.24
N TRP A 89 4.63 2.08 -15.84
CA TRP A 89 3.59 2.60 -16.73
C TRP A 89 3.46 4.11 -16.55
N SER A 90 3.27 4.82 -17.66
CA SER A 90 2.95 6.25 -17.64
C SER A 90 1.44 6.45 -17.57
N LEU A 91 0.97 7.23 -16.60
CA LEU A 91 -0.44 7.63 -16.49
C LEU A 91 -0.81 8.78 -17.44
N GLU A 92 0.19 9.43 -18.06
CA GLU A 92 -0.05 10.45 -19.09
C GLU A 92 -0.38 9.81 -20.43
N THR A 93 0.40 8.79 -20.83
CA THR A 93 0.24 8.13 -22.14
C THR A 93 -0.60 6.87 -22.07
N GLY A 94 -0.64 6.19 -20.92
CA GLY A 94 -1.22 4.86 -20.78
C GLY A 94 -0.31 3.72 -21.25
N GLU A 95 0.93 4.03 -21.65
CA GLU A 95 1.87 3.07 -22.25
C GLU A 95 2.93 2.58 -21.24
N PRO A 96 3.49 1.37 -21.44
CA PRO A 96 4.60 0.88 -20.65
C PRO A 96 5.91 1.61 -21.01
N GLU A 97 6.62 2.07 -19.98
CA GLU A 97 7.95 2.71 -20.10
C GLU A 97 9.09 1.68 -19.99
N GLY A 98 8.81 0.55 -19.37
CA GLY A 98 9.76 -0.56 -19.30
C GLY A 98 9.22 -1.77 -18.55
N PHE A 99 9.88 -2.89 -18.80
CA PHE A 99 9.56 -4.20 -18.25
C PHE A 99 10.86 -4.90 -17.86
N TRP A 100 10.94 -5.39 -16.61
CA TRP A 100 12.14 -6.00 -16.07
C TRP A 100 11.81 -7.30 -15.34
N ARG A 101 12.70 -8.29 -15.46
CA ARG A 101 12.59 -9.59 -14.79
C ARG A 101 13.73 -9.78 -13.81
N ILE A 102 13.44 -10.44 -12.69
CA ILE A 102 14.38 -10.81 -11.64
C ILE A 102 14.29 -12.33 -11.44
N ASP A 103 15.34 -13.04 -11.82
CA ASP A 103 15.39 -14.51 -11.72
C ASP A 103 15.96 -15.02 -10.37
N GLU A 104 16.39 -14.12 -9.48
CA GLU A 104 17.05 -14.50 -8.22
C GLU A 104 16.08 -15.04 -7.16
N SER A 105 14.87 -14.47 -7.05
CA SER A 105 13.89 -14.77 -6.00
C SER A 105 12.58 -14.04 -6.25
N SER A 106 11.48 -14.57 -5.72
CA SER A 106 10.17 -13.97 -5.94
C SER A 106 10.05 -12.54 -5.37
N ILE A 107 9.52 -11.63 -6.18
CA ILE A 107 9.08 -10.29 -5.77
C ILE A 107 7.94 -10.43 -4.75
N ARG A 108 7.99 -9.61 -3.70
CA ARG A 108 6.97 -9.56 -2.66
C ARG A 108 6.21 -8.24 -2.65
N ASP A 109 6.88 -7.15 -3.01
CA ASP A 109 6.29 -5.82 -3.00
C ASP A 109 7.10 -4.88 -3.91
N VAL A 110 6.44 -3.88 -4.49
CA VAL A 110 7.04 -2.86 -5.36
C VAL A 110 6.45 -1.48 -5.10
N VAL A 111 7.30 -0.45 -5.09
CA VAL A 111 6.86 0.96 -4.99
C VAL A 111 7.66 1.84 -5.94
N VAL A 112 7.04 2.93 -6.41
CA VAL A 112 7.62 3.85 -7.40
C VAL A 112 7.65 5.28 -6.89
N THR A 113 8.74 5.98 -7.16
CA THR A 113 8.93 7.39 -6.77
C THR A 113 8.21 8.33 -7.73
N ASN A 114 8.13 9.62 -7.37
CA ASN A 114 7.68 10.64 -8.32
C ASN A 114 8.52 10.64 -9.60
N ASN A 115 7.88 11.01 -10.71
CA ASN A 115 8.42 10.98 -12.08
C ASN A 115 8.92 9.61 -12.58
N GLY A 116 8.66 8.52 -11.85
CA GLY A 116 9.17 7.19 -12.21
C GLY A 116 10.70 7.12 -12.17
N ASN A 117 11.35 7.98 -11.38
CA ASN A 117 12.81 8.08 -11.33
C ASN A 117 13.46 6.86 -10.67
N GLY A 118 12.78 6.27 -9.69
CA GLY A 118 13.24 5.09 -8.98
C GLY A 118 12.09 4.13 -8.69
N ILE A 119 12.45 2.85 -8.61
CA ILE A 119 11.57 1.74 -8.26
C ILE A 119 12.27 0.96 -7.15
N LEU A 120 11.55 0.71 -6.06
CA LEU A 120 12.00 -0.15 -4.98
C LEU A 120 11.32 -1.51 -5.10
N VAL A 121 12.08 -2.58 -4.99
CA VAL A 121 11.60 -3.97 -5.17
C VAL A 121 12.03 -4.83 -3.99
N ALA A 122 11.06 -5.33 -3.24
CA ALA A 122 11.25 -6.23 -2.10
C ALA A 122 11.21 -7.70 -2.54
N ARG A 123 12.08 -8.53 -1.98
CA ARG A 123 12.20 -9.94 -2.38
C ARG A 123 12.05 -10.91 -1.22
N SER A 124 11.72 -12.16 -1.57
CA SER A 124 11.54 -13.25 -0.59
C SER A 124 12.84 -13.78 0.03
N ASN A 125 14.01 -13.42 -0.49
CA ASN A 125 15.31 -13.77 0.07
C ASN A 125 15.89 -12.69 0.99
N GLY A 126 15.12 -11.66 1.35
CA GLY A 126 15.56 -10.57 2.23
C GLY A 126 16.23 -9.41 1.49
N LYS A 127 16.56 -9.55 0.21
CA LYS A 127 17.13 -8.43 -0.55
C LYS A 127 16.06 -7.39 -0.91
N VAL A 128 16.48 -6.13 -0.93
CA VAL A 128 15.72 -5.02 -1.51
C VAL A 128 16.57 -4.34 -2.56
N MET A 129 15.99 -4.13 -3.75
CA MET A 129 16.66 -3.44 -4.84
C MET A 129 16.03 -2.06 -5.04
N TYR A 130 16.86 -1.02 -5.09
CA TYR A 130 16.48 0.27 -5.66
C TYR A 130 17.05 0.36 -7.09
N PHE A 131 16.18 0.64 -8.05
CA PHE A 131 16.50 0.68 -9.47
C PHE A 131 16.01 1.98 -10.10
N GLU A 132 16.88 2.66 -10.85
CA GLU A 132 16.55 3.87 -11.60
C GLU A 132 16.41 3.54 -13.09
N PRO A 133 15.19 3.50 -13.66
CA PRO A 133 14.98 3.03 -15.03
C PRO A 133 15.74 3.83 -16.09
N ARG A 134 15.86 5.15 -15.90
CA ARG A 134 16.46 6.07 -16.89
C ARG A 134 17.99 5.97 -16.95
N THR A 135 18.63 5.72 -15.82
CA THR A 135 20.10 5.66 -15.69
C THR A 135 20.62 4.22 -15.64
N SER A 136 19.72 3.25 -15.43
CA SER A 136 20.04 1.87 -15.09
C SER A 136 20.87 1.71 -13.80
N ARG A 137 20.91 2.73 -12.92
CA ARG A 137 21.54 2.60 -11.62
C ARG A 137 20.78 1.57 -10.80
N ARG A 138 21.52 0.64 -10.19
CA ARG A 138 20.99 -0.38 -9.28
C ARG A 138 21.76 -0.33 -7.97
N LEU A 139 21.02 -0.32 -6.87
CA LEU A 139 21.53 -0.45 -5.52
C LEU A 139 20.86 -1.65 -4.85
N GLU A 140 21.65 -2.55 -4.28
CA GLU A 140 21.17 -3.68 -3.50
C GLU A 140 21.35 -3.40 -2.01
N PHE A 141 20.28 -3.56 -1.25
CA PHE A 141 20.26 -3.44 0.20
C PHE A 141 20.16 -4.84 0.83
N PHE A 142 21.16 -5.18 1.65
CA PHE A 142 21.33 -6.49 2.28
C PHE A 142 21.07 -6.45 3.81
N GLY A 143 20.29 -5.48 4.29
CA GLY A 143 20.06 -5.31 5.73
C GLY A 143 19.20 -6.41 6.35
N HIS A 144 18.26 -6.98 5.59
CA HIS A 144 17.35 -8.01 6.11
C HIS A 144 17.92 -9.42 5.95
N GLN A 145 17.68 -10.27 6.95
CA GLN A 145 18.12 -11.68 6.96
C GLN A 145 17.00 -12.66 6.56
N GLU A 146 15.77 -12.16 6.42
CA GLU A 146 14.57 -12.93 6.14
C GLU A 146 13.68 -12.17 5.15
N LYS A 147 12.61 -12.81 4.67
CA LYS A 147 11.62 -12.22 3.73
C LYS A 147 11.24 -10.79 4.10
N VAL A 148 11.35 -9.87 3.15
CA VAL A 148 10.80 -8.50 3.27
C VAL A 148 9.32 -8.55 2.94
N ASN A 149 8.47 -8.07 3.84
CA ASN A 149 7.02 -8.19 3.73
C ASN A 149 6.35 -6.95 3.13
N SER A 150 6.89 -5.78 3.42
CA SER A 150 6.33 -4.50 3.00
C SER A 150 7.47 -3.49 2.86
N ILE A 151 7.37 -2.64 1.83
CA ILE A 151 8.29 -1.55 1.58
C ILE A 151 7.53 -0.27 1.28
N ASP A 152 8.19 0.86 1.47
CA ASP A 152 7.72 2.14 1.00
C ASP A 152 8.91 3.07 0.66
N ILE A 153 8.67 4.10 -0.13
CA ILE A 153 9.69 5.05 -0.56
C ILE A 153 9.17 6.49 -0.54
N SER A 154 9.97 7.40 0.00
CA SER A 154 9.64 8.83 -0.03
C SER A 154 9.41 9.30 -1.47
N PRO A 155 8.49 10.24 -1.73
CA PRO A 155 8.19 10.69 -3.10
C PRO A 155 9.40 11.21 -3.89
N ASN A 156 10.37 11.82 -3.20
CA ASN A 156 11.62 12.31 -3.79
C ASN A 156 12.65 11.21 -4.11
N GLY A 157 12.37 9.97 -3.70
CA GLY A 157 13.16 8.78 -3.97
C GLY A 157 14.39 8.58 -3.09
N LYS A 158 14.63 9.42 -2.07
CA LYS A 158 15.90 9.41 -1.28
C LYS A 158 15.87 8.49 -0.06
N PHE A 159 14.69 8.20 0.46
CA PHE A 159 14.52 7.40 1.69
C PHE A 159 13.61 6.21 1.42
N ALA A 160 14.11 5.03 1.71
CA ALA A 160 13.35 3.78 1.64
C ALA A 160 13.08 3.26 3.06
N LEU A 161 11.87 2.79 3.29
CA LEU A 161 11.45 2.11 4.52
C LEU A 161 11.12 0.66 4.18
N THR A 162 11.75 -0.29 4.87
CA THR A 162 11.59 -1.73 4.55
C THR A 162 11.37 -2.51 5.83
N GLY A 163 10.39 -3.43 5.84
CA GLY A 163 10.04 -4.24 7.01
C GLY A 163 10.00 -5.73 6.70
N GLY A 164 10.62 -6.55 7.57
CA GLY A 164 10.84 -7.98 7.31
C GLY A 164 10.38 -8.95 8.39
N ASN A 165 10.51 -10.23 8.04
CA ASN A 165 10.30 -11.37 8.94
C ASN A 165 11.41 -11.54 9.99
N ASP A 166 12.49 -10.77 9.90
CA ASP A 166 13.57 -10.66 10.87
C ASP A 166 13.24 -9.69 12.03
N TYR A 167 12.00 -9.19 12.06
CA TYR A 167 11.43 -8.36 13.13
C TYR A 167 12.00 -6.95 13.19
N ILE A 168 12.61 -6.50 12.09
CA ILE A 168 13.20 -5.18 11.99
C ILE A 168 12.53 -4.44 10.84
N ALA A 169 12.36 -3.13 11.02
CA ALA A 169 12.16 -2.21 9.92
C ALA A 169 13.36 -1.25 9.83
N TYR A 170 13.85 -1.00 8.63
CA TYR A 170 14.96 -0.08 8.36
C TYR A 170 14.47 1.12 7.57
N LEU A 171 14.82 2.32 8.02
CA LEU A 171 14.84 3.51 7.16
C LEU A 171 16.27 3.69 6.65
N TRP A 172 16.46 3.80 5.35
CA TRP A 172 17.79 3.89 4.75
C TRP A 172 17.82 4.81 3.51
N SER A 173 19.02 5.27 3.17
CA SER A 173 19.25 6.18 2.04
C SER A 173 19.44 5.41 0.73
N THR A 174 18.66 5.72 -0.30
CA THR A 174 18.78 5.11 -1.64
C THR A 174 19.99 5.63 -2.45
N ASP A 175 20.62 6.70 -1.99
CA ASP A 175 21.86 7.22 -2.58
C ASP A 175 23.07 6.39 -2.13
N THR A 176 23.09 5.95 -0.86
CA THR A 176 24.27 5.36 -0.22
C THR A 176 24.09 3.92 0.25
N GLY A 177 22.85 3.45 0.39
CA GLY A 177 22.52 2.17 1.03
C GLY A 177 22.68 2.16 2.55
N GLN A 178 22.98 3.30 3.18
CA GLN A 178 23.22 3.38 4.62
C GLN A 178 21.91 3.40 5.40
N ILE A 179 21.87 2.63 6.49
CA ILE A 179 20.77 2.65 7.47
C ILE A 179 20.82 3.97 8.23
N ILE A 180 19.69 4.66 8.24
CA ILE A 180 19.47 5.92 8.97
C ILE A 180 18.85 5.59 10.33
N HIS A 181 17.74 4.83 10.35
CA HIS A 181 17.05 4.40 11.56
C HIS A 181 16.75 2.90 11.52
N THR A 182 16.76 2.29 12.70
CA THR A 182 16.40 0.88 12.91
C THR A 182 15.24 0.80 13.90
N PHE A 183 14.13 0.17 13.50
CA PHE A 183 12.95 0.00 14.33
C PHE A 183 12.73 -1.48 14.65
N THR A 184 13.01 -1.87 15.89
CA THR A 184 12.85 -3.26 16.34
C THR A 184 11.42 -3.56 16.78
N HIS A 185 10.91 -4.71 16.35
CA HIS A 185 9.61 -5.26 16.71
C HIS A 185 9.75 -6.58 17.45
N PRO A 186 8.78 -6.97 18.30
CA PRO A 186 8.80 -8.26 18.96
C PRO A 186 8.41 -9.41 18.02
N THR A 187 7.79 -9.09 16.88
CA THR A 187 7.38 -10.08 15.87
C THR A 187 7.61 -9.56 14.44
N ARG A 188 7.23 -10.36 13.44
CA ARG A 188 7.38 -10.04 12.00
C ARG A 188 6.78 -8.68 11.70
N VAL A 189 7.55 -7.80 11.06
CA VAL A 189 7.01 -6.53 10.54
C VAL A 189 6.15 -6.86 9.33
N THR A 190 4.87 -6.52 9.38
CA THR A 190 3.90 -6.87 8.34
C THR A 190 3.55 -5.71 7.43
N LYS A 191 3.67 -4.46 7.89
CA LYS A 191 3.39 -3.27 7.10
C LYS A 191 4.31 -2.12 7.52
N VAL A 192 4.78 -1.38 6.53
CA VAL A 192 5.44 -0.10 6.71
C VAL A 192 4.79 0.93 5.79
N ALA A 193 4.89 2.22 6.14
CA ALA A 193 4.49 3.34 5.29
C ALA A 193 5.25 4.60 5.67
N LEU A 194 5.46 5.49 4.71
CA LEU A 194 6.04 6.82 4.86
C LEU A 194 4.94 7.84 4.57
N ASP A 195 4.97 8.93 5.32
CA ASP A 195 4.19 10.11 5.00
C ASP A 195 4.84 10.86 3.83
N ASP A 196 4.04 11.24 2.82
CA ASP A 196 4.50 11.92 1.61
C ASP A 196 5.18 13.27 1.90
N GLU A 197 4.80 13.93 3.00
CA GLU A 197 5.41 15.17 3.50
C GLU A 197 6.70 14.92 4.30
N GLY A 198 7.10 13.65 4.47
CA GLY A 198 8.34 13.25 5.12
C GLY A 198 8.37 13.48 6.62
N ARG A 199 7.22 13.64 7.29
CA ARG A 199 7.14 13.88 8.73
C ARG A 199 7.24 12.57 9.51
N PHE A 200 6.53 11.55 9.02
CA PHE A 200 6.27 10.32 9.75
C PHE A 200 6.62 9.04 8.99
N ALA A 201 7.05 8.03 9.75
CA ALA A 201 7.15 6.66 9.32
C ALA A 201 6.21 5.81 10.19
N PHE A 202 5.48 4.88 9.58
CA PHE A 202 4.67 3.90 10.27
C PHE A 202 5.29 2.53 10.14
N THR A 203 5.29 1.77 11.23
CA THR A 203 5.69 0.36 11.22
C THR A 203 4.72 -0.45 12.07
N ALA A 204 4.27 -1.60 11.59
CA ALA A 204 3.43 -2.51 12.35
C ALA A 204 3.90 -3.96 12.24
N ASP A 205 3.82 -4.66 13.37
CA ASP A 205 4.12 -6.07 13.46
C ASP A 205 2.88 -6.96 13.36
N SER A 206 3.13 -8.27 13.31
CA SER A 206 2.09 -9.28 13.15
C SER A 206 1.19 -9.48 14.37
N GLN A 207 1.43 -8.79 15.48
CA GLN A 207 0.67 -8.90 16.72
C GLN A 207 0.05 -7.55 17.10
N SER A 208 0.65 -6.84 18.04
CA SER A 208 0.03 -5.67 18.68
C SER A 208 0.88 -4.40 18.60
N LYS A 209 2.11 -4.47 18.10
CA LYS A 209 2.97 -3.28 18.04
C LYS A 209 2.79 -2.59 16.71
N SER A 210 2.14 -1.43 16.74
CA SER A 210 2.14 -0.47 15.64
C SER A 210 2.54 0.90 16.16
N GLN A 211 3.47 1.53 15.47
CA GLN A 211 4.14 2.73 15.93
C GLN A 211 4.34 3.68 14.76
N VAL A 212 4.03 4.95 15.03
CA VAL A 212 4.41 6.10 14.20
C VAL A 212 5.67 6.70 14.80
N TRP A 213 6.63 7.00 13.95
CA TRP A 213 7.95 7.54 14.26
C TRP A 213 8.14 8.86 13.53
N ASN A 214 8.90 9.76 14.12
CA ASN A 214 9.37 10.95 13.42
C ASN A 214 10.53 10.55 12.49
N VAL A 215 10.42 10.83 11.19
CA VAL A 215 11.39 10.37 10.17
C VAL A 215 12.79 10.93 10.41
N GLN A 216 12.91 12.21 10.80
CA GLN A 216 14.21 12.85 11.00
C GLN A 216 14.92 12.33 12.23
N THR A 217 14.22 12.19 13.35
CA THR A 217 14.82 11.87 14.65
C THR A 217 14.82 10.37 14.98
N GLY A 218 14.00 9.57 14.30
CA GLY A 218 13.79 8.16 14.60
C GLY A 218 13.05 7.92 15.93
N GLN A 219 12.56 8.97 16.59
CA GLN A 219 11.88 8.87 17.88
C GLN A 219 10.40 8.49 17.71
N PRO A 220 9.83 7.72 18.65
CA PRO A 220 8.41 7.37 18.63
C PRO A 220 7.55 8.63 18.83
N VAL A 221 6.51 8.78 18.00
CA VAL A 221 5.52 9.87 18.09
C VAL A 221 4.24 9.37 18.74
N THR A 222 3.65 8.30 18.20
CA THR A 222 2.40 7.72 18.73
C THR A 222 2.30 6.22 18.42
N SER A 223 1.59 5.48 19.27
CA SER A 223 1.27 4.07 19.06
C SER A 223 -0.24 3.92 18.87
N LEU A 224 -0.68 3.13 17.89
CA LEU A 224 -2.11 2.90 17.70
C LEU A 224 -2.65 1.99 18.80
N LYS A 225 -3.71 2.41 19.47
CA LYS A 225 -4.28 1.69 20.62
C LYS A 225 -5.50 0.89 20.21
N PHE A 226 -5.48 -0.40 20.45
CA PHE A 226 -6.61 -1.28 20.20
C PHE A 226 -6.65 -2.45 21.16
N ALA A 227 -7.86 -2.94 21.46
CA ALA A 227 -8.08 -4.03 22.41
C ALA A 227 -7.86 -5.43 21.81
N SER A 228 -7.80 -5.57 20.48
CA SER A 228 -7.61 -6.86 19.83
C SER A 228 -6.21 -7.42 20.08
N ARG A 229 -6.11 -8.71 20.38
CA ARG A 229 -4.83 -9.41 20.60
C ARG A 229 -3.89 -9.38 19.38
N GLN A 230 -4.47 -9.23 18.20
CA GLN A 230 -3.75 -9.17 16.94
C GLN A 230 -4.46 -8.20 16.01
N LYS A 231 -3.70 -7.35 15.32
CA LYS A 231 -4.23 -6.50 14.24
C LYS A 231 -3.21 -6.43 13.10
N ILE A 232 -3.59 -7.01 11.96
CA ILE A 232 -2.80 -6.94 10.72
C ILE A 232 -3.34 -5.78 9.89
N PHE A 233 -2.43 -4.94 9.39
CA PHE A 233 -2.75 -3.87 8.46
C PHE A 233 -2.34 -4.28 7.05
N THR A 234 -3.22 -4.05 6.09
CA THR A 234 -2.96 -4.32 4.67
C THR A 234 -2.65 -3.04 3.92
N ASP A 235 -3.16 -1.91 4.39
CA ASP A 235 -2.85 -0.61 3.83
C ASP A 235 -2.82 0.51 4.88
N VAL A 236 -2.11 1.60 4.58
CA VAL A 236 -1.86 2.72 5.49
C VAL A 236 -1.72 4.01 4.70
N GLU A 237 -2.47 5.04 5.06
CA GLU A 237 -2.39 6.36 4.42
C GLU A 237 -2.41 7.48 5.48
N PHE A 238 -1.45 8.40 5.41
CA PHE A 238 -1.40 9.58 6.28
C PHE A 238 -2.27 10.71 5.73
N SER A 239 -2.98 11.43 6.60
CA SER A 239 -3.66 12.66 6.16
C SER A 239 -2.64 13.76 5.86
N LYS A 240 -2.96 14.62 4.89
CA LYS A 240 -2.08 15.74 4.49
C LYS A 240 -1.75 16.69 5.65
N ASP A 241 -2.67 16.90 6.58
CA ASP A 241 -2.45 17.72 7.78
C ASP A 241 -1.60 17.00 8.86
N GLY A 242 -1.36 15.69 8.73
CA GLY A 242 -0.56 14.89 9.64
C GLY A 242 -1.25 14.60 10.97
N GLN A 243 -2.56 14.81 11.06
CA GLN A 243 -3.34 14.58 12.27
C GLN A 243 -3.94 13.18 12.32
N PHE A 244 -4.14 12.53 11.18
CA PHE A 244 -4.85 11.27 11.07
C PHE A 244 -4.10 10.23 10.25
N LEU A 245 -4.46 8.98 10.50
CA LEU A 245 -3.99 7.82 9.75
C LEU A 245 -5.19 6.96 9.36
N LEU A 246 -5.28 6.57 8.10
CA LEU A 246 -6.16 5.49 7.66
C LEU A 246 -5.39 4.18 7.66
N THR A 247 -6.07 3.10 8.02
CA THR A 247 -5.52 1.75 7.84
C THR A 247 -6.57 0.78 7.33
N GLY A 248 -6.19 -0.04 6.35
CA GLY A 248 -6.96 -1.18 5.87
C GLY A 248 -6.64 -2.48 6.62
N SER A 249 -7.54 -3.46 6.58
CA SER A 249 -7.33 -4.77 7.19
C SER A 249 -7.88 -5.93 6.33
N PRO A 250 -7.38 -7.16 6.54
CA PRO A 250 -7.96 -8.34 5.91
C PRO A 250 -9.34 -8.73 6.47
N ALA A 251 -9.77 -8.09 7.56
CA ALA A 251 -11.03 -8.35 8.25
C ALA A 251 -12.16 -7.43 7.79
N ARG A 252 -12.09 -6.92 6.54
CA ARG A 252 -13.07 -5.99 5.95
C ARG A 252 -13.19 -4.65 6.67
N LYS A 253 -12.21 -4.25 7.46
CA LYS A 253 -12.26 -3.01 8.22
C LYS A 253 -11.31 -1.97 7.67
N VAL A 254 -11.81 -0.74 7.57
CA VAL A 254 -11.03 0.49 7.47
C VAL A 254 -11.11 1.18 8.83
N TYR A 255 -9.98 1.68 9.32
CA TYR A 255 -9.90 2.40 10.59
C TYR A 255 -9.31 3.78 10.36
N LEU A 256 -9.88 4.78 11.02
CA LEU A 256 -9.32 6.12 11.14
C LEU A 256 -8.77 6.27 12.56
N TRP A 257 -7.52 6.73 12.65
CA TRP A 257 -6.80 6.94 13.90
C TRP A 257 -6.43 8.40 14.07
N ASP A 258 -6.58 8.91 15.28
CA ASP A 258 -6.03 10.22 15.67
C ASP A 258 -4.57 10.06 16.11
N LEU A 259 -3.65 10.76 15.44
CA LEU A 259 -2.21 10.60 15.68
C LEU A 259 -1.75 11.29 16.97
N GLN A 260 -2.51 12.24 17.50
CA GLN A 260 -2.18 12.89 18.77
C GLN A 260 -2.37 11.95 19.96
N SER A 261 -3.49 11.23 19.99
CA SER A 261 -3.90 10.34 21.08
C SER A 261 -3.55 8.87 20.84
N GLY A 262 -3.41 8.47 19.57
CA GLY A 262 -3.28 7.08 19.13
C GLY A 262 -4.61 6.29 19.20
N GLU A 263 -5.73 6.95 19.51
CA GLU A 263 -7.04 6.29 19.61
C GLU A 263 -7.68 6.11 18.24
N GLN A 264 -8.49 5.04 18.12
CA GLN A 264 -9.34 4.83 16.96
C GLN A 264 -10.56 5.76 17.04
N VAL A 265 -10.75 6.62 16.04
CA VAL A 265 -11.87 7.56 15.99
C VAL A 265 -13.04 7.05 15.16
N GLN A 266 -12.77 6.26 14.10
CA GLN A 266 -13.81 5.71 13.24
C GLN A 266 -13.46 4.28 12.79
N SER A 267 -14.48 3.44 12.59
CA SER A 267 -14.34 2.12 11.97
C SER A 267 -15.43 1.92 10.92
N ILE A 268 -15.00 1.58 9.70
CA ILE A 268 -15.86 1.30 8.54
C ILE A 268 -15.74 -0.18 8.19
N GLN A 269 -16.84 -0.78 7.73
CA GLN A 269 -16.89 -2.16 7.24
C GLN A 269 -17.22 -2.19 5.74
N VAL A 270 -16.27 -2.66 4.94
CA VAL A 270 -16.43 -2.76 3.47
C VAL A 270 -17.34 -3.92 3.07
N ALA A 271 -17.98 -3.78 1.90
CA ALA A 271 -18.80 -4.82 1.33
C ALA A 271 -17.97 -6.06 0.97
N SER A 272 -18.52 -7.24 1.22
CA SER A 272 -17.97 -8.51 0.73
C SER A 272 -18.64 -8.91 -0.57
N ARG A 273 -18.10 -9.92 -1.25
CA ARG A 273 -18.80 -10.55 -2.37
C ARG A 273 -20.07 -11.24 -1.88
N GLU A 274 -21.15 -11.09 -2.63
CA GLU A 274 -22.48 -11.62 -2.28
C GLU A 274 -22.53 -13.16 -2.23
N SER A 275 -21.64 -13.83 -2.97
CA SER A 275 -21.64 -15.30 -3.14
C SER A 275 -20.71 -16.06 -2.21
N ILE A 276 -19.95 -15.40 -1.34
CA ILE A 276 -18.96 -16.04 -0.45
C ILE A 276 -19.50 -16.07 0.98
N SER A 277 -19.61 -17.27 1.55
CA SER A 277 -19.93 -17.48 2.97
C SER A 277 -18.82 -18.27 3.66
N PRO A 278 -18.23 -17.77 4.75
CA PRO A 278 -18.52 -16.47 5.40
C PRO A 278 -18.07 -15.27 4.55
N PRO A 279 -18.65 -14.08 4.75
CA PRO A 279 -18.33 -12.90 3.94
C PRO A 279 -16.91 -12.40 4.21
N THR A 280 -16.05 -12.43 3.20
CA THR A 280 -14.64 -11.98 3.27
C THR A 280 -14.32 -10.91 2.23
N ALA A 281 -13.54 -9.91 2.62
CA ALA A 281 -12.86 -8.99 1.71
C ALA A 281 -11.64 -8.38 2.41
N VAL A 282 -10.50 -8.34 1.71
CA VAL A 282 -9.30 -7.66 2.17
C VAL A 282 -9.36 -6.22 1.68
N VAL A 283 -9.15 -5.24 2.55
CA VAL A 283 -8.99 -3.84 2.11
C VAL A 283 -7.58 -3.68 1.55
N TYR A 284 -7.45 -3.45 0.25
CA TYR A 284 -6.15 -3.31 -0.41
C TYR A 284 -5.64 -1.88 -0.43
N GLY A 285 -6.55 -0.90 -0.50
CA GLY A 285 -6.19 0.52 -0.57
C GLY A 285 -7.17 1.38 0.23
N VAL A 286 -6.66 2.43 0.87
CA VAL A 286 -7.45 3.48 1.55
C VAL A 286 -6.86 4.84 1.23
N ALA A 287 -7.70 5.86 1.05
CA ALA A 287 -7.21 7.23 0.87
C ALA A 287 -8.21 8.28 1.37
N PHE A 288 -7.70 9.49 1.61
CA PHE A 288 -8.52 10.67 1.86
C PHE A 288 -8.89 11.36 0.53
N LEU A 289 -10.17 11.59 0.32
CA LEU A 289 -10.68 12.36 -0.80
C LEU A 289 -10.55 13.87 -0.53
N PRO A 290 -10.54 14.73 -1.56
CA PRO A 290 -10.42 16.18 -1.39
C PRO A 290 -11.58 16.83 -0.61
N ASN A 291 -12.72 16.14 -0.53
CA ASN A 291 -13.90 16.55 0.25
C ASN A 291 -13.86 16.04 1.70
N ASP A 292 -12.72 15.51 2.16
CA ASP A 292 -12.49 14.91 3.48
C ASP A 292 -13.20 13.55 3.70
N ASN A 293 -13.87 13.01 2.69
CA ASN A 293 -14.38 11.64 2.74
C ASN A 293 -13.25 10.62 2.62
N ILE A 294 -13.57 9.37 2.94
CA ILE A 294 -12.64 8.25 2.83
C ILE A 294 -13.04 7.43 1.62
N VAL A 295 -12.08 7.03 0.79
CA VAL A 295 -12.27 6.01 -0.23
C VAL A 295 -11.51 4.74 0.15
N SER A 296 -12.08 3.59 -0.14
CA SER A 296 -11.44 2.30 0.06
C SER A 296 -11.62 1.41 -1.16
N ILE A 297 -10.65 0.53 -1.43
CA ILE A 297 -10.77 -0.54 -2.40
C ILE A 297 -10.47 -1.88 -1.75
N SER A 298 -11.24 -2.91 -2.11
CA SER A 298 -11.10 -4.22 -1.50
C SER A 298 -11.04 -5.37 -2.50
N SER A 299 -10.67 -6.56 -2.02
CA SER A 299 -10.59 -7.79 -2.82
C SER A 299 -11.93 -8.26 -3.38
N SER A 300 -13.05 -7.66 -2.96
CA SER A 300 -14.35 -7.84 -3.60
C SER A 300 -14.44 -7.18 -4.97
N GLY A 301 -13.48 -6.31 -5.32
CA GLY A 301 -13.47 -5.56 -6.58
C GLY A 301 -14.23 -4.23 -6.50
N LEU A 302 -14.64 -3.83 -5.30
CA LEU A 302 -15.42 -2.64 -5.05
C LEU A 302 -14.52 -1.51 -4.56
N ALA A 303 -14.70 -0.33 -5.16
CA ALA A 303 -14.32 0.94 -4.57
C ALA A 303 -15.54 1.54 -3.87
N GLU A 304 -15.34 2.07 -2.67
CA GLU A 304 -16.42 2.56 -1.81
C GLU A 304 -16.02 3.90 -1.19
N GLU A 305 -16.90 4.89 -1.26
CA GLU A 305 -16.75 6.19 -0.60
C GLU A 305 -17.56 6.23 0.70
N TRP A 306 -16.95 6.79 1.75
CA TRP A 306 -17.50 6.82 3.09
C TRP A 306 -17.41 8.22 3.68
N GLN A 307 -18.45 8.61 4.41
CA GLN A 307 -18.40 9.84 5.18
C GLN A 307 -17.39 9.68 6.31
N ARG A 308 -16.43 10.60 6.38
CA ARG A 308 -15.55 10.71 7.54
C ARG A 308 -16.29 11.36 8.71
N GLU A 309 -16.14 10.76 9.89
CA GLU A 309 -16.62 11.37 11.14
C GLU A 309 -15.72 12.54 11.54
N ARG A 310 -16.34 13.65 11.94
CA ARG A 310 -15.66 14.90 12.35
C ARG A 310 -15.34 14.90 13.83
#